data_AF-A0A6L9GB64-F1
#
_entry.id   AF-A0A6L9GB64-F1
#
_cell.length_a   1.000
_cell.length_b   1.000
_cell.length_c   1.000
_cell.angle_alpha   90.00
_cell.angle_beta   90.00
_cell.angle_gamma   90.00
#
_symmetry.space_group_name_H-M   'P 1'
#
loop_
_entity.id
_entity.type
_entity.pdbx_description
1 polymer ?
#
loop_
_entity_poly.entity_id
_entity_poly.type
_entity_poly.pdbx_seq_one_letter_code
_entity_poly.pdbx_strand_id
1 'polypeptide(L)' 'MNKMSNATYSIIISLAGVLFAALALFAYFSGRNTLIFVGMGIFFAVTMTMSSLHARQQAAARAEERAS' A
#
# COMPACT_ATOMS: atom_id res chain seq x y z
N MET A 1 3.10 -21.23 0.91
CA MET A 1 2.71 -19.80 0.93
C MET A 1 3.02 -19.18 2.29
N ASN A 2 4.07 -18.38 2.40
CA ASN A 2 4.61 -17.92 3.69
C ASN A 2 3.70 -16.84 4.30
N LYS A 3 2.95 -17.16 5.36
CA LYS A 3 1.99 -16.26 6.05
C LYS A 3 2.61 -14.91 6.45
N MET A 4 3.93 -14.88 6.62
CA MET A 4 4.71 -13.70 6.95
C MET A 4 4.65 -12.60 5.87
N SER A 5 4.67 -12.94 4.57
CA SER A 5 4.64 -11.94 3.47
C SER A 5 3.32 -11.17 3.42
N ASN A 6 2.21 -11.88 3.65
CA ASN A 6 0.87 -11.33 3.61
C ASN A 6 0.58 -10.40 4.80
N ALA A 7 1.08 -10.77 5.99
CA ALA A 7 0.99 -9.93 7.19
C ALA A 7 1.79 -8.63 7.03
N THR A 8 3.02 -8.70 6.51
CA THR A 8 3.85 -7.52 6.26
C THR A 8 3.20 -6.55 5.27
N TYR A 9 2.63 -7.06 4.17
CA TYR A 9 1.87 -6.25 3.21
C TYR A 9 0.68 -5.52 3.85
N SER A 10 -0.12 -6.25 4.63
CA SER A 10 -1.29 -5.69 5.32
C SER A 10 -0.90 -4.58 6.30
N ILE A 11 0.19 -4.79 7.05
CA ILE A 11 0.73 -3.79 7.97
C ILE A 11 1.14 -2.54 7.21
N ILE A 12 1.91 -2.67 6.13
CA ILE A 12 2.43 -1.51 5.37
C ILE A 12 1.30 -0.68 4.78
N ILE A 13 0.30 -1.30 4.16
CA ILE A 13 -0.84 -0.57 3.58
C ILE A 13 -1.68 0.10 4.67
N SER A 14 -1.93 -0.60 5.78
CA SER A 14 -2.68 -0.04 6.90
C SER A 14 -1.95 1.17 7.50
N LEU A 15 -0.63 1.07 7.68
CA LEU A 15 0.19 2.16 8.20
C LEU A 15 0.22 3.36 7.24
N ALA A 16 0.35 3.10 5.94
CA ALA A 16 0.30 4.13 4.91
C ALA A 16 -1.07 4.85 4.88
N GLY A 17 -2.17 4.11 5.06
CA GLY A 17 -3.52 4.66 5.16
C GLY A 17 -3.71 5.53 6.40
N VAL A 18 -3.21 5.10 7.56
CA VAL A 18 -3.25 5.89 8.80
C VAL A 18 -2.43 7.17 8.67
N LEU A 19 -1.23 7.09 8.09
CA LEU A 19 -0.39 8.27 7.83
C LEU A 19 -1.07 9.25 6.87
N PHE A 20 -1.72 8.74 5.82
CA PHE A 20 -2.49 9.57 4.91
C PHE A 20 -3.68 10.24 5.60
N ALA A 21 -4.41 9.53 6.44
CA ALA A 21 -5.53 10.09 7.21
C ALA A 21 -5.06 11.18 8.19
N ALA A 22 -3.94 10.97 8.88
CA ALA A 22 -3.34 11.98 9.75
C ALA A 22 -2.92 13.24 8.97
N LEU A 23 -2.31 13.05 7.78
CA LEU A 23 -1.94 14.15 6.89
C LEU A 23 -3.17 14.90 6.38
N ALA A 24 -4.25 14.20 6.03
CA ALA A 24 -5.50 14.80 5.59
C ALA A 24 -6.15 15.63 6.71
N LEU A 25 -6.17 15.13 7.94
CA LEU A 25 -6.69 15.85 9.10
C LEU A 25 -5.85 17.11 9.39
N PHE A 26 -4.52 17.00 9.30
CA PHE A 26 -3.61 18.14 9.43
C PHE A 26 -3.81 19.18 8.32
N ALA A 27 -3.99 18.74 7.08
CA ALA A 27 -4.25 19.62 5.95
C ALA A 27 -5.57 20.38 6.11
N TYR A 28 -6.62 19.69 6.59
CA TYR A 28 -7.91 20.30 6.91
C TYR A 28 -7.78 21.38 8.00
N PHE A 29 -7.08 21.07 9.09
CA PHE A 29 -6.91 22.02 10.21
C PHE A 29 -6.01 23.21 9.84
N SER A 30 -4.95 23.00 9.06
CA SER A 30 -4.02 24.06 8.66
C SER A 30 -4.45 24.87 7.43
N GLY A 31 -5.58 24.51 6.80
CA GLY A 31 -6.07 25.13 5.55
C GLY A 31 -5.21 24.82 4.32
N ARG A 32 -4.24 23.89 4.44
CA ARG A 32 -3.27 23.56 3.38
C ARG A 32 -3.74 22.37 2.54
N ASN A 33 -4.85 22.55 1.82
CA ASN A 33 -5.48 21.49 1.02
C ASN A 33 -4.55 20.86 -0.04
N THR A 34 -3.53 21.59 -0.51
CA THR A 34 -2.52 21.07 -1.45
C THR A 34 -1.77 19.84 -0.92
N LEU A 35 -1.58 19.74 0.41
CA LEU A 35 -0.93 18.58 1.04
C LEU A 35 -1.73 17.29 0.83
N ILE A 36 -3.06 17.36 0.69
CA ILE A 36 -3.90 16.18 0.46
C ILE A 36 -3.56 15.56 -0.90
N PHE A 37 -3.39 16.37 -1.94
CA PHE A 37 -3.04 15.88 -3.28
C PHE A 37 -1.66 15.22 -3.30
N VAL A 38 -0.69 15.82 -2.60
CA VAL A 38 0.66 15.24 -2.45
C VAL A 38 0.59 13.93 -1.68
N GLY A 39 -0.13 13.90 -0.56
CA GLY A 39 -0.34 12.70 0.24
C GLY A 39 -1.04 11.59 -0.54
N MET A 40 -2.02 11.94 -1.37
CA MET A 40 -2.77 11.00 -2.19
C MET A 40 -1.88 10.37 -3.27
N GLY A 41 -1.02 11.17 -3.90
CA GLY A 41 -0.03 10.68 -4.86
C GLY A 41 0.96 9.70 -4.23
N ILE A 42 1.49 10.03 -3.05
CA ILE A 42 2.41 9.16 -2.31
C ILE A 42 1.70 7.85 -1.89
N PHE A 43 0.51 7.96 -1.32
CA PHE A 43 -0.29 6.79 -0.90
C PHE A 43 -0.59 5.87 -2.08
N PHE A 44 -0.96 6.44 -3.22
CA PHE A 44 -1.22 5.68 -4.44
C PHE A 44 0.04 4.97 -4.96
N ALA A 45 1.18 5.66 -4.99
CA ALA A 45 2.45 5.08 -5.40
C ALA A 45 2.89 3.91 -4.50
N VAL A 46 2.77 4.07 -3.18
CA VAL A 46 3.10 3.02 -2.21
C VAL A 46 2.19 1.81 -2.37
N THR A 47 0.87 2.04 -2.47
CA THR A 47 -0.12 0.97 -2.62
C THR A 47 0.10 0.22 -3.93
N MET A 48 0.28 0.94 -5.04
CA MET A 48 0.49 0.34 -6.36
C MET A 48 1.80 -0.47 -6.41
N THR A 49 2.88 0.05 -5.83
CA THR A 49 4.16 -0.67 -5.74
C THR A 49 3.99 -1.98 -4.97
N MET A 50 3.34 -1.94 -3.80
CA MET A 50 3.13 -3.14 -3.00
C MET A 50 2.18 -4.13 -3.65
N SER A 51 1.07 -3.66 -4.24
CA SER A 51 0.14 -4.53 -4.97
C SER A 51 0.83 -5.18 -6.18
N SER A 52 1.70 -4.46 -6.89
CA SER A 52 2.47 -5.03 -8.00
C SER A 52 3.43 -6.14 -7.52
N LEU A 53 4.10 -5.94 -6.39
CA LEU A 53 5.01 -6.92 -5.79
C LEU A 53 4.24 -8.18 -5.38
N HIS A 54 3.09 -8.00 -4.73
CA HIS A 54 2.24 -9.10 -4.30
C HIS A 54 1.65 -9.87 -5.47
N ALA A 55 1.21 -9.18 -6.53
CA ALA A 55 0.70 -9.79 -7.74
C ALA A 55 1.77 -10.65 -8.44
N ARG A 56 3.02 -10.18 -8.49
CA ARG A 56 4.15 -10.97 -9.04
C ARG A 56 4.43 -12.22 -8.21
N GLN A 57 4.40 -12.12 -6.88
CA GLN A 57 4.56 -13.27 -5.99
C GLN A 57 3.43 -14.29 -6.15
N GLN A 58 2.18 -13.83 -6.28
CA GLN A 58 1.03 -14.71 -6.51
C GLN A 58 1.09 -15.37 -7.90
N ALA A 59 1.51 -14.64 -8.93
CA ALA A 59 1.67 -15.19 -10.27
C ALA A 59 2.76 -16.27 -10.32
N ALA A 60 3.89 -16.06 -9.63
CA ALA A 60 4.95 -17.06 -9.50
C ALA A 60 4.46 -18.31 -8.76
N ALA A 61 3.76 -18.15 -7.63
CA ALA A 61 3.21 -19.27 -6.88
C ALA A 61 2.20 -20.10 -7.71
N ARG A 62 1.35 -19.45 -8.51
CA ARG A 62 0.40 -20.15 -9.41
C ARG A 62 1.09 -20.85 -10.57
N ALA A 63 2.22 -20.34 -11.04
CA ALA A 63 3.01 -20.99 -12.09
C ALA A 63 3.67 -22.27 -11.57
N GLU A 64 4.17 -22.25 -10.33
CA GLU A 64 4.70 -23.44 -9.64
C GLU A 64 3.61 -24.49 -9.41
N GLU A 65 2.41 -24.10 -8.95
CA GLU A 65 1.27 -25.03 -8.76
C GLU A 65 0.80 -25.69 -10.07
N ARG A 66 0.99 -25.04 -11.22
CA ARG A 66 0.65 -25.64 -12.53
C ARG A 66 1.74 -26.54 -13.08
N ALA A 67 2.95 -26.46 -12.54
CA ALA A 67 4.11 -27.25 -12.96
C ALA A 67 4.33 -28.52 -12.12
N SER A 68 3.63 -28.65 -10.97
CA SER A 68 3.56 -29.86 -10.13
C SER A 68 2.40 -30.75 -10.53
#